data_AF-A0A1M4S6V4-F1
#
_entry.id   AF-A0A1M4S6V4-F1
#
_cell.length_a   1.000
_cell.length_b   1.000
_cell.length_c   1.000
_cell.angle_alpha   90.00
_cell.angle_beta   90.00
_cell.angle_gamma   90.00
#
_symmetry.space_group_name_H-M   'P 1'
#
loop_
_entity.id
_entity.type
_entity.pdbx_description
1 polymer ?
#
loop_
_entity_poly.entity_id
_entity_poly.type
_entity_poly.pdbx_seq_one_letter_code
_entity_poly.pdbx_strand_id
1 'polypeptide(L)'
;MKEPNLSYTPRGKSFPFWLPLISLPLALLVASISAGVVAALQNQNTAHLKINAPLLAVDEIGLWVVFMVALFIGVKRYGTGSFVRDYGLSLRLWPDLPVGLVVGALCQLVVLPALYYPFEAGNPSFAKALSQPAKTLVGSGRSGGEALVFLVIVIGAPIMEELFFRGLTLRSLESLFLRVGSRARGVLVVLITGAFFAVAHFEPLQFLGLWVVGMVLSFMAYRTRRLGMSISAHMSFNLVAFVALTNFR
;
A
#
# COMPACT_ATOMS: atom_id res chain seq x y z
N MET A 1 -3.08 -13.58 -27.32
CA MET A 1 -2.39 -13.43 -26.02
C MET A 1 -2.39 -14.79 -25.34
N LYS A 2 -1.21 -15.40 -25.06
CA LYS A 2 -1.14 -16.63 -24.26
C LYS A 2 -1.69 -16.34 -22.86
N GLU A 3 -2.54 -17.23 -22.37
CA GLU A 3 -3.08 -17.12 -21.01
C GLU A 3 -1.94 -17.03 -19.99
N PRO A 4 -2.06 -16.17 -18.97
CA PRO A 4 -1.10 -16.21 -17.87
C PRO A 4 -1.24 -17.58 -17.21
N ASN A 5 -0.16 -18.37 -17.23
CA ASN A 5 -0.05 -19.60 -16.47
C ASN A 5 -0.41 -19.27 -15.02
N LEU A 6 -1.63 -19.61 -14.63
CA LEU A 6 -2.06 -19.53 -13.25
C LEU A 6 -1.05 -20.36 -12.48
N SER A 7 -0.40 -19.72 -11.53
CA SER A 7 0.52 -20.36 -10.61
C SER A 7 -0.27 -21.36 -9.79
N TYR A 8 -0.49 -22.55 -10.35
CA TYR A 8 -0.66 -23.75 -9.57
C TYR A 8 0.61 -23.82 -8.74
N THR A 9 0.45 -23.54 -7.44
CA THR A 9 1.52 -23.80 -6.49
C THR A 9 1.88 -25.29 -6.62
N PRO A 10 3.14 -25.69 -6.41
CA PRO A 10 3.55 -27.10 -6.50
C PRO A 10 2.73 -28.02 -5.59
N ARG A 11 2.02 -27.47 -4.58
CA ARG A 11 1.14 -28.19 -3.65
C ARG A 11 -0.34 -28.17 -4.01
N GLY A 12 -0.73 -27.56 -5.13
CA GLY A 12 -2.12 -27.51 -5.60
C GLY A 12 -3.10 -26.73 -4.71
N LYS A 13 -2.60 -25.93 -3.75
CA LYS A 13 -3.44 -25.11 -2.85
C LYS A 13 -3.40 -23.64 -3.29
N SER A 14 -4.58 -23.04 -3.39
CA SER A 14 -4.73 -21.59 -3.60
C SER A 14 -4.45 -20.81 -2.31
N PHE A 15 -4.04 -19.55 -2.45
CA PHE A 15 -3.97 -18.64 -1.32
C PHE A 15 -5.38 -18.31 -0.82
N PRO A 16 -5.71 -18.58 0.45
CA PRO A 16 -7.03 -18.28 0.96
C PRO A 16 -7.25 -16.76 1.06
N PHE A 17 -8.44 -16.30 0.67
CA PHE A 17 -8.82 -14.89 0.83
C PHE A 17 -9.13 -14.50 2.29
N TRP A 18 -9.48 -15.46 3.15
CA TRP A 18 -9.66 -15.17 4.58
C TRP A 18 -8.38 -14.69 5.26
N LEU A 19 -7.19 -15.04 4.74
CA LEU A 19 -5.92 -14.67 5.33
C LEU A 19 -5.70 -13.15 5.32
N PRO A 20 -5.69 -12.45 4.17
CA PRO A 20 -5.61 -10.99 4.17
C PRO A 20 -6.81 -10.32 4.87
N LEU A 21 -8.01 -10.90 4.80
CA LEU A 21 -9.19 -10.37 5.49
C LEU A 21 -9.06 -10.33 7.01
N ILE A 22 -8.42 -11.33 7.62
CA ILE A 22 -8.20 -11.38 9.08
C ILE A 22 -6.93 -10.64 9.46
N SER A 23 -5.88 -10.72 8.62
CA SER A 23 -4.59 -10.09 8.93
C SER A 23 -4.66 -8.56 8.92
N LEU A 24 -5.48 -7.94 8.06
CA LEU A 24 -5.61 -6.48 8.04
C LEU A 24 -6.16 -5.90 9.35
N PRO A 25 -7.34 -6.29 9.87
CA PRO A 25 -7.84 -5.76 11.14
C PRO A 25 -6.93 -6.12 12.33
N LEU A 26 -6.29 -7.29 12.31
CA LEU A 26 -5.29 -7.63 13.33
C LEU A 26 -4.07 -6.71 13.26
N ALA A 27 -3.60 -6.36 12.06
CA ALA A 27 -2.46 -5.47 11.88
C ALA A 27 -2.77 -4.05 12.40
N LEU A 28 -3.97 -3.55 12.11
CA LEU A 28 -4.46 -2.26 12.64
C LEU A 28 -4.58 -2.26 14.16
N LEU A 29 -5.07 -3.36 14.74
CA LEU A 29 -5.14 -3.54 16.19
C LEU A 29 -3.74 -3.54 16.83
N VAL A 30 -2.79 -4.29 16.25
CA VAL A 30 -1.42 -4.35 16.76
C VAL A 30 -0.73 -2.98 16.64
N ALA A 31 -0.88 -2.28 15.52
CA ALA A 31 -0.38 -0.92 15.33
C ALA A 31 -0.92 0.04 16.42
N SER A 32 -2.25 0.03 16.63
CA SER A 32 -2.92 0.83 17.65
C SER A 32 -2.41 0.53 19.07
N ILE A 33 -2.19 -0.74 19.40
CA ILE A 33 -1.61 -1.16 20.69
C ILE A 33 -0.17 -0.68 20.80
N SER A 34 0.65 -0.86 19.76
CA SER A 34 2.05 -0.41 19.73
C SER A 34 2.16 1.11 19.94
N ALA A 35 1.31 1.90 19.27
CA ALA A 35 1.22 3.33 19.49
C ALA A 35 0.81 3.69 20.93
N GLY A 36 -0.18 2.98 21.49
CA GLY A 36 -0.64 3.17 22.88
C GLY A 36 0.43 2.86 23.92
N VAL A 37 1.24 1.81 23.72
CA VAL A 37 2.36 1.47 24.60
C VAL A 37 3.43 2.57 24.57
N VAL A 38 3.80 3.07 23.39
CA VAL A 38 4.77 4.16 23.27
C VAL A 38 4.24 5.45 23.91
N ALA A 39 2.96 5.76 23.73
CA ALA A 39 2.29 6.89 24.36
C ALA A 39 2.41 6.83 25.90
N ALA A 40 2.11 5.67 26.48
CA ALA A 40 2.21 5.43 27.92
C ALA A 40 3.66 5.57 28.41
N LEU A 41 4.64 5.01 27.69
CA LEU A 41 6.06 5.15 28.01
C LEU A 41 6.56 6.60 27.94
N GLN A 42 5.98 7.41 27.07
CA GLN A 42 6.29 8.84 26.94
C GLN A 42 5.48 9.73 27.89
N ASN A 43 4.67 9.13 28.78
CA ASN A 43 3.74 9.84 29.65
C ASN A 43 2.84 10.84 28.90
N GLN A 44 2.47 10.51 27.66
CA GLN A 44 1.54 11.29 26.86
C GLN A 44 0.11 10.81 27.11
N ASN A 45 -0.82 11.75 27.23
CA ASN A 45 -2.23 11.43 27.21
C ASN A 45 -2.62 10.92 25.82
N THR A 46 -3.17 9.71 25.74
CA THR A 46 -3.58 9.08 24.48
C THR A 46 -4.63 9.89 23.72
N ALA A 47 -5.42 10.71 24.42
CA ALA A 47 -6.40 11.61 23.81
C ALA A 47 -5.76 12.74 22.96
N HIS A 48 -4.48 13.06 23.17
CA HIS A 48 -3.76 14.14 22.49
C HIS A 48 -2.38 13.71 22.00
N LEU A 49 -2.24 12.45 21.59
CA LEU A 49 -1.00 11.90 21.04
C LEU A 49 -0.49 12.75 19.87
N LYS A 50 0.67 13.38 20.07
CA LYS A 50 1.35 14.10 19.00
C LYS A 50 2.21 13.11 18.24
N ILE A 51 1.85 12.84 16.99
CA ILE A 51 2.65 11.97 16.12
C ILE A 51 4.02 12.59 15.88
N ASN A 52 5.06 11.88 16.30
CA ASN A 52 6.46 12.16 16.00
C ASN A 52 7.07 10.99 15.22
N ALA A 53 8.24 11.19 14.64
CA ALA A 53 8.86 10.17 13.79
C ALA A 53 9.06 8.80 14.48
N PRO A 54 9.52 8.69 15.75
CA PRO A 54 9.61 7.39 16.42
C PRO A 54 8.27 6.70 16.62
N LEU A 55 7.22 7.45 16.99
CA LEU A 55 5.89 6.88 17.17
C LEU A 55 5.32 6.37 15.84
N LEU A 56 5.46 7.15 14.76
CA LEU A 56 5.09 6.73 13.40
C LEU A 56 5.82 5.44 13.01
N ALA A 57 7.12 5.37 13.23
CA ALA A 57 7.90 4.18 12.89
C ALA A 57 7.44 2.93 13.69
N VAL A 58 7.13 3.08 14.98
CA VAL A 58 6.66 1.96 15.80
C VAL A 58 5.28 1.48 15.39
N ASP A 59 4.37 2.41 15.07
CA ASP A 59 3.03 2.09 14.56
C ASP A 59 3.10 1.26 13.28
N GLU A 60 3.88 1.74 12.30
CA GLU A 60 4.13 1.06 11.03
C GLU A 60 4.81 -0.30 11.21
N ILE A 61 5.84 -0.39 12.07
CA ILE A 61 6.50 -1.67 12.36
C ILE A 61 5.51 -2.68 12.97
N GLY A 62 4.63 -2.24 13.88
CA GLY A 62 3.59 -3.09 14.47
C GLY A 62 2.67 -3.70 13.40
N LEU A 63 2.23 -2.86 12.46
CA LEU A 63 1.43 -3.26 11.31
C LEU A 63 2.20 -4.25 10.40
N TRP A 64 3.44 -3.92 10.07
CA TRP A 64 4.32 -4.69 9.18
C TRP A 64 4.65 -6.08 9.72
N VAL A 65 4.80 -6.23 11.04
CA VAL A 65 5.01 -7.54 11.68
C VAL A 65 3.85 -8.48 11.36
N VAL A 66 2.61 -8.02 11.48
CA VAL A 66 1.42 -8.83 11.18
C VAL A 66 1.35 -9.15 9.69
N PHE A 67 1.66 -8.19 8.81
CA PHE A 67 1.74 -8.44 7.37
C PHE A 67 2.78 -9.51 7.04
N MET A 68 3.98 -9.45 7.63
CA MET A 68 5.01 -10.47 7.42
C MET A 68 4.58 -11.83 7.93
N VAL A 69 3.97 -11.92 9.11
CA VAL A 69 3.44 -13.18 9.64
C VAL A 69 2.40 -13.78 8.68
N ALA A 70 1.48 -12.97 8.17
CA ALA A 70 0.50 -13.41 7.18
C ALA A 70 1.17 -13.92 5.91
N LEU A 71 2.14 -13.19 5.37
CA LEU A 71 2.93 -13.59 4.21
C LEU A 71 3.69 -14.91 4.45
N PHE A 72 4.30 -15.09 5.63
CA PHE A 72 4.99 -16.33 5.98
C PHE A 72 4.03 -17.51 6.14
N ILE A 73 2.85 -17.31 6.73
CA ILE A 73 1.82 -18.35 6.81
C ILE A 73 1.37 -18.74 5.40
N GLY A 74 1.07 -17.76 4.55
CA GLY A 74 0.68 -17.97 3.16
C GLY A 74 1.73 -18.78 2.40
N VAL A 75 3.00 -18.35 2.44
CA VAL A 75 4.09 -18.96 1.67
C VAL A 75 4.39 -20.39 2.14
N LYS A 76 4.36 -20.65 3.46
CA LYS A 76 4.69 -21.97 4.01
C LYS A 76 3.54 -22.96 3.93
N ARG A 77 2.29 -22.52 4.09
CA ARG A 77 1.12 -23.43 4.13
C ARG A 77 0.47 -23.64 2.77
N TYR A 78 0.47 -22.61 1.92
CA TYR A 78 -0.28 -22.61 0.65
C TYR A 78 0.64 -22.44 -0.58
N GLY A 79 1.79 -21.77 -0.43
CA GLY A 79 2.74 -21.51 -1.50
C GLY A 79 3.82 -22.59 -1.72
N THR A 80 4.83 -22.21 -2.48
CA THR A 80 6.05 -22.98 -2.75
C THR A 80 7.13 -22.79 -1.67
N GLY A 81 6.93 -21.86 -0.74
CA GLY A 81 7.95 -21.45 0.23
C GLY A 81 8.89 -20.35 -0.28
N SER A 82 8.62 -19.73 -1.43
CA SER A 82 9.48 -18.71 -2.03
C SER A 82 8.70 -17.43 -2.33
N PHE A 83 9.02 -16.34 -1.64
CA PHE A 83 8.38 -15.02 -1.86
C PHE A 83 8.47 -14.56 -3.33
N VAL A 84 9.56 -14.87 -4.02
CA VAL A 84 9.75 -14.55 -5.43
C VAL A 84 8.70 -15.26 -6.30
N ARG A 85 8.49 -16.56 -6.09
CA ARG A 85 7.54 -17.36 -6.89
C ARG A 85 6.09 -17.10 -6.48
N ASP A 86 5.86 -17.06 -5.17
CA ASP A 86 4.54 -17.02 -4.57
C ASP A 86 3.91 -15.62 -4.62
N TYR A 87 4.69 -14.58 -4.28
CA TYR A 87 4.22 -13.19 -4.21
C TYR A 87 4.75 -12.32 -5.34
N GLY A 88 5.71 -12.80 -6.13
CA GLY A 88 6.30 -12.02 -7.21
C GLY A 88 7.29 -10.98 -6.71
N LEU A 89 7.92 -11.18 -5.54
CA LEU A 89 8.95 -10.29 -5.02
C LEU A 89 10.21 -10.37 -5.91
N SER A 90 10.16 -9.64 -7.02
CA SER A 90 11.19 -9.58 -8.04
C SER A 90 11.14 -8.21 -8.68
N LEU A 91 12.33 -7.64 -8.94
CA LEU A 91 12.51 -6.34 -9.57
C LEU A 91 13.41 -6.51 -10.79
N ARG A 92 13.01 -5.91 -11.91
CA ARG A 92 13.88 -5.72 -13.07
C ARG A 92 14.23 -4.24 -13.20
N LEU A 93 15.52 -3.90 -13.20
CA LEU A 93 15.95 -2.51 -13.38
C LEU A 93 15.35 -1.89 -14.65
N TRP A 94 15.21 -2.68 -15.71
CA TRP A 94 14.44 -2.32 -16.89
C TRP A 94 13.37 -3.39 -17.20
N PRO A 95 12.10 -3.03 -17.45
CA PRO A 95 11.53 -1.67 -17.45
C PRO A 95 10.94 -1.25 -16.09
N ASP A 96 11.00 -2.09 -15.05
CA ASP A 96 10.13 -1.90 -13.88
C ASP A 96 10.39 -0.59 -13.15
N LEU A 97 11.67 -0.25 -12.95
CA LEU A 97 12.06 0.96 -12.23
C LEU A 97 11.64 2.23 -12.98
N PRO A 98 12.08 2.51 -14.23
CA PRO A 98 11.73 3.76 -14.90
C PRO A 98 10.24 3.88 -15.20
N VAL A 99 9.58 2.80 -15.59
CA VAL A 99 8.13 2.84 -15.82
C VAL A 99 7.39 3.07 -14.51
N GLY A 100 7.80 2.40 -13.43
CA GLY A 100 7.24 2.61 -12.10
C GLY A 100 7.38 4.07 -11.66
N LEU A 101 8.59 4.60 -11.68
CA LEU A 101 8.88 6.00 -11.33
C LEU A 101 7.99 6.99 -12.11
N VAL A 102 7.91 6.84 -13.44
CA VAL A 102 7.08 7.73 -14.27
C VAL A 102 5.61 7.59 -13.93
N VAL A 103 5.09 6.37 -13.81
CA VAL A 103 3.67 6.13 -13.49
C VAL A 103 3.31 6.69 -12.11
N GLY A 104 4.15 6.47 -11.10
CA GLY A 104 3.94 7.00 -9.76
C GLY A 104 3.89 8.53 -9.73
N ALA A 105 4.86 9.18 -10.38
CA ALA A 105 4.89 10.63 -10.52
C ALA A 105 3.67 11.17 -11.29
N LEU A 106 3.27 10.53 -12.39
CA LEU A 106 2.08 10.92 -13.15
C LEU A 106 0.79 10.74 -12.33
N CYS A 107 0.68 9.68 -11.53
CA CYS A 107 -0.44 9.52 -10.61
C CYS A 107 -0.55 10.69 -9.64
N GLN A 108 0.57 11.09 -9.03
CA GLN A 108 0.58 12.17 -8.04
C GLN A 108 0.40 13.57 -8.67
N LEU A 109 1.04 13.85 -9.81
CA LEU A 109 1.10 15.19 -10.41
C LEU A 109 -0.01 15.47 -11.43
N VAL A 110 -0.62 14.43 -12.00
CA VAL A 110 -1.61 14.58 -13.08
C VAL A 110 -2.92 13.92 -12.72
N VAL A 111 -2.91 12.62 -12.39
CA VAL A 111 -4.14 11.85 -12.18
C VAL A 111 -4.91 12.37 -10.97
N LEU A 112 -4.25 12.52 -9.81
CA LEU A 112 -4.93 13.00 -8.61
C LEU A 112 -5.43 14.44 -8.72
N PRO A 113 -4.63 15.43 -9.18
CA PRO A 113 -5.15 16.79 -9.40
C PRO A 113 -6.32 16.82 -10.38
N ALA A 114 -6.25 16.09 -11.50
CA ALA A 114 -7.35 16.03 -12.46
C ALA A 114 -8.62 15.39 -11.87
N LEU A 115 -8.45 14.34 -11.07
CA LEU A 115 -9.55 13.64 -10.38
C LEU A 115 -10.26 14.55 -9.38
N TYR A 116 -9.50 15.34 -8.63
CA TYR A 116 -10.04 16.19 -7.57
C TYR A 116 -10.40 17.61 -8.01
N TYR A 117 -9.98 18.04 -9.21
CA TYR A 117 -10.27 19.38 -9.74
C TYR A 117 -11.75 19.81 -9.65
N PRO A 118 -12.75 18.97 -10.00
CA PRO A 118 -14.15 19.37 -9.88
C PRO A 118 -14.58 19.66 -8.44
N PHE A 119 -14.01 18.94 -7.46
CA PHE A 119 -14.31 19.10 -6.04
C PHE A 119 -13.65 20.35 -5.47
N GLU A 120 -12.42 20.65 -5.90
CA GLU A 120 -11.70 21.87 -5.51
C GLU A 120 -12.33 23.13 -6.09
N ALA A 121 -12.79 23.09 -7.35
CA ALA A 121 -13.51 24.18 -7.98
C ALA A 121 -14.82 24.51 -7.26
N GLY A 122 -15.50 23.50 -6.72
CA GLY A 122 -16.73 23.65 -5.93
C GLY A 122 -16.50 24.03 -4.47
N ASN A 123 -15.30 23.80 -3.92
CA ASN A 123 -14.97 24.09 -2.53
C ASN A 123 -13.47 24.41 -2.37
N PRO A 124 -13.09 25.71 -2.25
CA PRO A 124 -11.69 26.11 -2.11
C PRO A 124 -10.97 25.56 -0.87
N SER A 125 -11.72 25.14 0.17
CA SER A 125 -11.13 24.53 1.36
C SER A 125 -10.83 23.03 1.20
N PHE A 126 -11.36 22.40 0.14
CA PHE A 126 -11.24 20.97 -0.13
C PHE A 126 -9.79 20.55 -0.32
N ALA A 127 -9.01 21.28 -1.14
CA ALA A 127 -7.60 20.98 -1.37
C ALA A 127 -6.79 20.98 -0.06
N LYS A 128 -7.08 21.93 0.84
CA LYS A 128 -6.45 21.98 2.15
C LYS A 128 -6.80 20.72 2.95
N ALA A 129 -8.08 20.38 3.07
CA ALA A 129 -8.54 19.20 3.80
C ALA A 129 -7.97 17.89 3.24
N LEU A 130 -7.96 17.74 1.91
CA LEU A 130 -7.41 16.57 1.20
C LEU A 130 -5.93 16.34 1.53
N SER A 131 -5.14 17.42 1.60
CA SER A 131 -3.70 17.35 1.89
C SER A 131 -3.34 17.16 3.37
N GLN A 132 -4.29 17.31 4.30
CA GLN A 132 -3.97 17.35 5.74
C GLN A 132 -3.38 16.05 6.29
N PRO A 133 -3.89 14.86 5.99
CA PRO A 133 -3.30 13.61 6.49
C PRO A 133 -1.83 13.48 6.09
N ALA A 134 -1.50 13.75 4.83
CA ALA A 134 -0.13 13.73 4.33
C ALA A 134 0.76 14.78 5.01
N LYS A 135 0.23 15.99 5.25
CA LYS A 135 0.95 17.04 6.01
C LYS A 135 1.23 16.64 7.45
N THR A 136 0.31 15.95 8.10
CA THR A 136 0.49 15.43 9.46
C THR A 136 1.59 14.38 9.51
N LEU A 137 1.58 13.42 8.57
CA LEU A 137 2.60 12.36 8.49
C LEU A 137 3.99 12.94 8.22
N VAL A 138 4.14 13.79 7.19
CA VAL A 138 5.42 14.45 6.88
C VAL A 138 5.85 15.39 8.03
N GLY A 139 4.88 16.08 8.65
CA GLY A 139 5.09 16.99 9.77
C GLY A 139 5.63 16.32 11.04
N SER A 140 5.39 15.02 11.22
CA SER A 140 5.91 14.24 12.37
C SER A 140 7.44 14.20 12.44
N GLY A 141 8.12 14.48 11.31
CA GLY A 141 9.58 14.52 11.20
C GLY A 141 10.22 15.86 11.58
N ARG A 142 9.44 16.91 11.86
CA ARG A 142 9.96 18.30 12.03
C ARG A 142 10.97 18.47 13.16
N SER A 143 10.95 17.63 14.18
CA SER A 143 11.91 17.66 15.30
C SER A 143 13.16 16.80 15.05
N GLY A 144 13.74 16.87 13.85
CA GLY A 144 14.93 16.10 13.46
C GLY A 144 14.67 14.64 13.04
N GLY A 145 13.41 14.24 12.87
CA GLY A 145 13.00 12.89 12.49
C GLY A 145 12.71 12.70 10.98
N GLU A 146 12.96 13.71 10.16
CA GLU A 146 12.59 13.72 8.74
C GLU A 146 13.17 12.54 7.94
N ALA A 147 14.43 12.16 8.18
CA ALA A 147 15.04 11.01 7.53
C ALA A 147 14.34 9.69 7.91
N LEU A 148 13.92 9.54 9.17
CA LEU A 148 13.16 8.36 9.62
C LEU A 148 11.77 8.34 8.97
N VAL A 149 11.07 9.47 8.92
CA VAL A 149 9.78 9.58 8.23
C VAL A 149 9.93 9.23 6.76
N PHE A 150 10.95 9.75 6.08
CA PHE A 150 11.25 9.41 4.68
C PHE A 150 11.44 7.90 4.50
N LEU A 151 12.30 7.27 5.31
CA LEU A 151 12.55 5.83 5.22
C LEU A 151 11.26 5.01 5.46
N VAL A 152 10.42 5.43 6.39
CA VAL A 152 9.15 4.76 6.69
C VAL A 152 8.16 4.95 5.55
N ILE A 153 7.82 6.18 5.19
CA ILE A 153 6.68 6.44 4.29
C ILE A 153 7.03 6.31 2.81
N VAL A 154 8.27 6.62 2.40
CA VAL A 154 8.68 6.59 0.99
C VAL A 154 9.24 5.23 0.60
N ILE A 155 9.82 4.47 1.54
CA ILE A 155 10.49 3.21 1.24
C ILE A 155 9.77 2.03 1.91
N GLY A 156 9.70 2.02 3.24
CA GLY A 156 9.22 0.88 4.02
C GLY A 156 7.75 0.54 3.73
N ALA A 157 6.86 1.52 3.88
CA ALA A 157 5.42 1.35 3.66
C ALA A 157 5.12 0.85 2.24
N PRO A 158 5.63 1.46 1.15
CA PRO A 158 5.47 0.91 -0.20
C PRO A 158 5.91 -0.55 -0.34
N ILE A 159 7.05 -0.97 0.22
CA ILE A 159 7.49 -2.37 0.11
C ILE A 159 6.50 -3.32 0.81
N MET A 160 6.13 -2.97 2.05
CA MET A 160 5.32 -3.83 2.92
C MET A 160 3.88 -3.90 2.43
N GLU A 161 3.31 -2.78 2.01
CA GLU A 161 1.98 -2.70 1.45
C GLU A 161 1.89 -3.41 0.09
N GLU A 162 2.87 -3.26 -0.81
CA GLU A 162 2.85 -3.99 -2.09
C GLU A 162 2.92 -5.51 -1.87
N LEU A 163 3.74 -5.97 -0.92
CA LEU A 163 3.78 -7.38 -0.54
C LEU A 163 2.42 -7.86 -0.01
N PHE A 164 1.77 -7.10 0.87
CA PHE A 164 0.49 -7.49 1.44
C PHE A 164 -0.66 -7.38 0.43
N PHE A 165 -0.86 -6.23 -0.20
CA PHE A 165 -1.99 -6.00 -1.10
C PHE A 165 -1.83 -6.68 -2.46
N ARG A 166 -0.64 -6.63 -3.10
CA ARG A 166 -0.44 -7.17 -4.45
C ARG A 166 0.17 -8.56 -4.42
N GLY A 167 1.05 -8.82 -3.47
CA GLY A 167 1.59 -10.15 -3.23
C GLY A 167 0.53 -11.11 -2.69
N LEU A 168 -0.03 -10.83 -1.53
CA LEU A 168 -0.99 -11.72 -0.87
C LEU A 168 -2.44 -11.51 -1.35
N THR A 169 -3.01 -10.32 -1.15
CA THR A 169 -4.46 -10.08 -1.34
C THR A 169 -4.91 -10.28 -2.78
N LEU A 170 -4.21 -9.66 -3.74
CA LEU A 170 -4.53 -9.81 -5.17
C LEU A 170 -4.48 -11.27 -5.61
N ARG A 171 -3.45 -12.02 -5.20
CA ARG A 171 -3.30 -13.44 -5.56
C ARG A 171 -4.34 -14.34 -4.90
N SER A 172 -4.72 -14.03 -3.66
CA SER A 172 -5.86 -14.69 -3.02
C SER A 172 -7.16 -14.45 -3.79
N LEU A 173 -7.42 -13.22 -4.24
CA LEU A 173 -8.60 -12.89 -5.04
C LEU A 173 -8.58 -13.56 -6.42
N GLU A 174 -7.43 -13.64 -7.09
CA GLU A 174 -7.29 -14.40 -8.35
C GLU A 174 -7.73 -15.86 -8.19
N SER A 175 -7.44 -16.45 -7.03
CA SER A 175 -7.83 -17.82 -6.74
C SER A 175 -9.32 -18.00 -6.40
N LEU A 176 -9.97 -16.95 -5.90
CA LEU A 176 -11.40 -16.96 -5.63
C LEU A 176 -12.23 -16.90 -6.92
N PHE A 177 -11.73 -16.16 -7.92
CA PHE A 177 -12.42 -15.95 -9.19
C PHE A 177 -11.97 -16.89 -10.32
N LEU A 178 -11.46 -18.08 -10.00
CA LEU A 178 -10.97 -19.04 -11.00
C LEU A 178 -12.02 -19.46 -12.05
N ARG A 179 -13.31 -19.47 -11.66
CA ARG A 179 -14.44 -19.82 -12.55
C ARG A 179 -14.91 -18.66 -13.43
N VAL A 180 -14.39 -17.45 -13.23
CA VAL A 180 -14.71 -16.27 -14.02
C VAL A 180 -13.79 -16.22 -15.24
N GLY A 181 -14.32 -15.82 -16.40
CA GLY A 181 -13.54 -15.63 -17.62
C GLY A 181 -12.33 -14.71 -17.40
N SER A 182 -11.20 -15.03 -18.01
CA SER A 182 -9.88 -14.42 -17.71
C SER A 182 -9.86 -12.88 -17.73
N ARG A 183 -10.57 -12.26 -18.70
CA ARG A 183 -10.69 -10.80 -18.80
C ARG A 183 -11.47 -10.20 -17.63
N ALA A 184 -12.67 -10.73 -17.37
CA ALA A 184 -13.51 -10.26 -16.27
C ALA A 184 -12.82 -10.49 -14.92
N ARG A 185 -12.13 -11.63 -14.74
CA ARG A 185 -11.31 -11.90 -13.56
C ARG A 185 -10.25 -10.83 -13.35
N GLY A 186 -9.47 -10.48 -14.38
CA GLY A 186 -8.45 -9.44 -14.29
C GLY A 186 -9.00 -8.09 -13.86
N VAL A 187 -10.14 -7.67 -14.42
CA VAL A 187 -10.83 -6.43 -14.01
C VAL A 187 -11.26 -6.51 -12.54
N LEU A 188 -11.96 -7.59 -12.16
CA LEU A 188 -12.49 -7.74 -10.80
C LEU A 188 -11.39 -7.72 -9.73
N VAL A 189 -10.28 -8.45 -9.93
CA VAL A 189 -9.20 -8.47 -8.93
C VAL A 189 -8.53 -7.10 -8.80
N VAL A 190 -8.35 -6.36 -9.89
CA VAL A 190 -7.78 -5.01 -9.86
C VAL A 190 -8.71 -4.05 -9.11
N LEU A 191 -10.01 -4.05 -9.44
CA LEU A 191 -11.01 -3.20 -8.79
C LEU A 191 -11.09 -3.48 -7.29
N ILE A 192 -11.20 -4.75 -6.91
CA ILE A 192 -11.41 -5.18 -5.52
C ILE A 192 -10.14 -4.99 -4.69
N THR A 193 -8.95 -5.32 -5.20
CA THR A 193 -7.69 -5.05 -4.50
C THR A 193 -7.46 -3.56 -4.30
N GLY A 194 -7.75 -2.74 -5.32
CA GLY A 194 -7.66 -1.28 -5.18
C GLY A 194 -8.63 -0.74 -4.13
N ALA A 195 -9.87 -1.25 -4.08
CA ALA A 195 -10.85 -0.82 -3.08
C ALA A 195 -10.42 -1.24 -1.67
N PHE A 196 -9.92 -2.47 -1.52
CA PHE A 196 -9.42 -2.97 -0.24
C PHE A 196 -8.24 -2.14 0.27
N PHE A 197 -7.35 -1.71 -0.62
CA PHE A 197 -6.28 -0.76 -0.33
C PHE A 197 -6.83 0.58 0.17
N ALA A 198 -7.77 1.20 -0.56
CA ALA A 198 -8.35 2.49 -0.17
C ALA A 198 -9.10 2.45 1.17
N VAL A 199 -9.87 1.38 1.42
CA VAL A 199 -10.58 1.19 2.70
C VAL A 199 -9.59 1.07 3.86
N ALA A 200 -8.47 0.39 3.67
CA ALA A 200 -7.48 0.17 4.72
C ALA A 200 -6.83 1.47 5.25
N HIS A 201 -6.93 2.57 4.51
CA HIS A 201 -6.34 3.86 4.90
C HIS A 201 -7.26 4.70 5.77
N PHE A 202 -8.56 4.40 5.84
CA PHE A 202 -9.55 5.15 6.64
C PHE A 202 -9.57 6.68 6.38
N GLU A 203 -9.31 7.10 5.13
CA GLU A 203 -9.33 8.50 4.72
C GLU A 203 -10.46 8.79 3.73
N PRO A 204 -11.69 9.15 4.18
CA PRO A 204 -12.85 9.28 3.30
C PRO A 204 -12.67 10.27 2.16
N LEU A 205 -11.96 11.39 2.40
CA LEU A 205 -11.68 12.40 1.36
C LEU A 205 -10.70 11.86 0.31
N GLN A 206 -9.73 11.05 0.73
CA GLN A 206 -8.72 10.47 -0.14
C GLN A 206 -9.16 9.16 -0.80
N PHE A 207 -10.29 8.57 -0.35
CA PHE A 207 -10.76 7.26 -0.78
C PHE A 207 -10.74 7.08 -2.30
N LEU A 208 -11.28 8.05 -3.06
CA LEU A 208 -11.35 7.95 -4.51
C LEU A 208 -9.96 7.95 -5.15
N GLY A 209 -9.06 8.84 -4.69
CA GLY A 209 -7.68 8.89 -5.13
C GLY A 209 -6.90 7.63 -4.79
N LEU A 210 -7.02 7.15 -3.54
CA LEU A 210 -6.39 5.91 -3.07
C LEU A 210 -6.92 4.70 -3.83
N TRP A 211 -8.21 4.68 -4.20
CA TRP A 211 -8.77 3.60 -5.00
C TRP A 211 -8.18 3.60 -6.41
N VAL A 212 -8.09 4.76 -7.06
CA VAL A 212 -7.49 4.91 -8.38
C VAL A 212 -6.03 4.48 -8.39
N VAL A 213 -5.22 5.00 -7.48
CA VAL A 213 -3.81 4.59 -7.33
C VAL A 213 -3.71 3.11 -6.99
N GLY A 214 -4.59 2.63 -6.11
CA GLY A 214 -4.75 1.25 -5.72
C GLY A 214 -4.94 0.31 -6.92
N MET A 215 -5.82 0.71 -7.85
CA MET A 215 -6.07 0.01 -9.11
C MET A 215 -4.87 0.04 -10.05
N VAL A 216 -4.19 1.18 -10.23
CA VAL A 216 -3.00 1.29 -11.08
C VAL A 216 -1.91 0.31 -10.61
N LEU A 217 -1.58 0.33 -9.32
CA LEU A 217 -0.58 -0.55 -8.73
C LEU A 217 -1.00 -2.03 -8.83
N SER A 218 -2.28 -2.33 -8.61
CA SER A 218 -2.82 -3.69 -8.76
C SER A 218 -2.75 -4.18 -10.20
N PHE A 219 -3.05 -3.32 -11.18
CA PHE A 219 -2.92 -3.63 -12.59
C PHE A 219 -1.47 -3.92 -12.97
N MET A 220 -0.52 -3.11 -12.51
CA MET A 220 0.91 -3.31 -12.78
C MET A 220 1.38 -4.66 -12.23
N ALA A 221 1.04 -4.99 -10.98
CA ALA A 221 1.39 -6.28 -10.38
C ALA A 221 0.70 -7.46 -11.08
N TYR A 222 -0.60 -7.35 -11.38
CA TYR A 222 -1.37 -8.35 -12.12
C TYR A 222 -0.73 -8.65 -13.48
N ARG A 223 -0.34 -7.59 -14.20
CA ARG A 223 0.11 -7.71 -15.58
C ARG A 223 1.55 -8.18 -15.72
N THR A 224 2.41 -7.77 -14.80
CA THR A 224 3.84 -8.14 -14.82
C THR A 224 4.14 -9.41 -14.03
N ARG A 225 3.21 -9.86 -13.17
CA ARG A 225 3.35 -10.97 -12.20
C ARG A 225 4.47 -10.78 -11.19
N ARG A 226 4.98 -9.55 -11.05
CA ARG A 226 6.06 -9.14 -10.16
C ARG A 226 5.72 -7.82 -9.49
N LEU A 227 6.33 -7.58 -8.33
CA LEU A 227 6.03 -6.41 -7.51
C LEU A 227 6.97 -5.23 -7.81
N GLY A 228 8.12 -5.45 -8.44
CA GLY A 228 9.11 -4.39 -8.63
C GLY A 228 8.57 -3.12 -9.30
N MET A 229 7.69 -3.27 -10.28
CA MET A 229 7.12 -2.12 -11.00
C MET A 229 6.11 -1.35 -10.15
N SER A 230 5.26 -2.05 -9.39
CA SER A 230 4.28 -1.42 -8.51
C SER A 230 4.95 -0.82 -7.27
N ILE A 231 5.95 -1.48 -6.67
CA ILE A 231 6.81 -0.92 -5.62
C ILE A 231 7.45 0.38 -6.09
N SER A 232 8.06 0.38 -7.28
CA SER A 232 8.69 1.59 -7.82
C SER A 232 7.69 2.72 -8.05
N ALA A 233 6.48 2.43 -8.54
CA ALA A 233 5.44 3.44 -8.70
C ALA A 233 4.94 3.99 -7.37
N HIS A 234 4.73 3.11 -6.38
CA HIS A 234 4.26 3.51 -5.07
C HIS A 234 5.31 4.36 -4.33
N MET A 235 6.59 3.94 -4.36
CA MET A 235 7.70 4.76 -3.84
C MET A 235 7.76 6.12 -4.51
N SER A 236 7.61 6.18 -5.85
CA SER A 236 7.65 7.46 -6.55
C SER A 236 6.45 8.35 -6.24
N PHE A 237 5.26 7.77 -6.11
CA PHE A 237 4.05 8.49 -5.70
C PHE A 237 4.24 9.14 -4.32
N ASN A 238 4.72 8.36 -3.34
CA ASN A 238 5.02 8.86 -1.99
C ASN A 238 6.18 9.86 -1.98
N LEU A 239 7.21 9.64 -2.79
CA LEU A 239 8.36 10.56 -2.90
C LEU A 239 7.92 11.94 -3.40
N VAL A 240 7.09 12.00 -4.45
CA VAL A 240 6.60 13.28 -4.99
C VAL A 240 5.76 14.01 -3.94
N ALA A 241 4.88 13.30 -3.23
CA ALA A 241 4.10 13.88 -2.14
C ALA A 241 5.01 14.40 -1.01
N PHE A 242 5.99 13.60 -0.58
CA PHE A 242 6.94 13.97 0.46
C PHE A 242 7.72 15.23 0.06
N VAL A 243 8.33 15.25 -1.12
CA VAL A 243 9.13 16.37 -1.63
C VAL A 243 8.29 17.64 -1.77
N ALA A 244 7.05 17.53 -2.27
CA ALA A 244 6.15 18.68 -2.32
C ALA A 244 5.94 19.25 -0.92
N LEU A 245 5.61 18.42 0.06
CA LEU A 245 5.28 18.85 1.42
C LEU A 245 6.48 19.32 2.25
N THR A 246 7.70 18.88 1.91
CA THR A 246 8.93 19.34 2.58
C THR A 246 9.55 20.57 1.92
N ASN A 247 9.27 20.85 0.64
CA ASN A 247 9.78 22.03 -0.06
C ASN A 247 8.92 23.28 0.12
N PHE A 248 7.64 23.16 0.49
CA PHE A 248 6.78 24.29 0.88
C PHE A 248 7.05 24.76 2.33
N ARG A 249 8.32 24.76 2.75
CA ARG A 249 8.81 25.31 4.03
C ARG A 249 8.71 26.82 4.07
#